data_AF-A0A1F8AXX6-F1
#
_entry.id   AF-A0A1F8AXX6-F1
#
_cell.length_a   1.000
_cell.length_b   1.000
_cell.length_c   1.000
_cell.angle_alpha   90.00
_cell.angle_beta   90.00
_cell.angle_gamma   90.00
#
_symmetry.space_group_name_H-M   'P 1'
#
loop_
_entity.id
_entity.type
_entity.pdbx_description
1 polymer ?
#
loop_
_entity_poly.entity_id
_entity_poly.type
_entity_poly.pdbx_seq_one_letter_code
_entity_poly.pdbx_strand_id
1 'polypeptide(L)'
;MELPGVKSLFIFPSCGDESTAIGAAYYVYQNAREYDNSLSRIESIEELYFGPEFTEKEISMELKKPKYKKYKVRKVTAMEKEIASLISNRKIVARFAGRMEWGARALGNRSILTHPQNLEGVRDINEQIKSRDFWMPFACSILSEKMDKYIINPKKVAGQYMILAYDTNKLGAEKLRAAIHQYDFSVRPQEVMKKYNPRYHKLISEFEKLTGTGAVLNTSFNLHGYPIVCSPEDALYVFENSGLEYLALENFLVSK
;
A
#
# COMPACT_ATOMS: atom_id res chain seq x y z
N MET A 1 -7.12 -15.43 -13.97
CA MET A 1 -6.24 -15.88 -15.07
C MET A 1 -6.81 -17.15 -15.70
N GLU A 2 -7.41 -17.01 -16.87
CA GLU A 2 -8.26 -18.05 -17.48
C GLU A 2 -7.60 -18.74 -18.68
N LEU A 3 -6.46 -18.24 -19.16
CA LEU A 3 -5.79 -18.73 -20.38
C LEU A 3 -5.33 -20.20 -20.21
N PRO A 4 -5.86 -21.17 -20.99
CA PRO A 4 -5.57 -22.60 -20.79
C PRO A 4 -4.08 -22.99 -20.82
N GLY A 5 -3.26 -22.26 -21.59
CA GLY A 5 -1.82 -22.53 -21.72
C GLY A 5 -0.92 -21.94 -20.62
N VAL A 6 -1.43 -21.03 -19.79
CA VAL A 6 -0.61 -20.34 -18.77
C VAL A 6 -0.75 -21.04 -17.43
N LYS A 7 0.34 -21.65 -16.93
CA LYS A 7 0.37 -22.36 -15.64
C LYS A 7 0.75 -21.44 -14.48
N SER A 8 1.70 -20.54 -14.70
CA SER A 8 2.18 -19.56 -13.74
C SER A 8 2.49 -18.25 -14.46
N LEU A 9 2.50 -17.15 -13.71
CA LEU A 9 2.91 -15.85 -14.19
C LEU A 9 3.63 -15.13 -13.06
N PHE A 10 4.77 -14.55 -13.39
CA PHE A 10 5.46 -13.60 -12.55
C PHE A 10 5.68 -12.35 -13.40
N ILE A 11 5.29 -11.20 -12.87
CA ILE A 11 5.59 -9.92 -13.46
C ILE A 11 6.42 -9.17 -12.43
N PHE A 12 7.62 -8.77 -12.84
CA PHE A 12 8.46 -7.93 -11.99
C PHE A 12 7.71 -6.63 -11.68
N PRO A 13 7.46 -6.30 -10.41
CA PRO A 13 6.66 -5.13 -10.07
C PRO A 13 7.40 -3.83 -10.40
N SER A 14 6.67 -2.83 -10.88
CA SER A 14 7.23 -1.61 -11.48
C SER A 14 8.07 -1.91 -12.73
N CYS A 15 7.40 -2.33 -13.82
CA CYS A 15 8.03 -2.70 -15.09
C CYS A 15 8.56 -1.51 -15.92
N GLY A 16 8.65 -0.31 -15.34
CA GLY A 16 9.22 0.84 -16.03
C GLY A 16 10.75 0.84 -15.98
N ASP A 17 11.34 1.84 -16.65
CA ASP A 17 12.80 1.99 -16.76
C ASP A 17 13.49 2.11 -15.40
N GLU A 18 12.78 2.55 -14.35
CA GLU A 18 13.33 2.63 -12.99
C GLU A 18 13.89 1.27 -12.52
N SER A 19 13.26 0.15 -12.87
CA SER A 19 13.67 -1.18 -12.43
C SER A 19 14.78 -1.80 -13.27
N THR A 20 15.24 -1.13 -14.34
CA THR A 20 16.36 -1.62 -15.17
C THR A 20 17.65 -1.74 -14.38
N ALA A 21 17.87 -0.89 -13.37
CA ALA A 21 19.01 -0.97 -12.46
C ALA A 21 19.06 -2.32 -11.72
N ILE A 22 17.90 -2.86 -11.33
CA ILE A 22 17.79 -4.17 -10.67
C ILE A 22 18.15 -5.28 -11.66
N GLY A 23 17.63 -5.22 -12.89
CA GLY A 23 17.96 -6.15 -13.96
C GLY A 23 19.45 -6.15 -14.31
N ALA A 24 20.05 -4.97 -14.42
CA ALA A 24 21.49 -4.81 -14.69
C ALA A 24 22.35 -5.40 -13.57
N ALA A 25 21.99 -5.15 -12.30
CA ALA A 25 22.67 -5.74 -11.16
C ALA A 25 22.56 -7.27 -11.16
N TYR A 26 21.39 -7.83 -11.45
CA TYR A 26 21.19 -9.28 -11.56
C TYR A 26 21.99 -9.89 -12.70
N TYR A 27 22.05 -9.23 -13.86
CA TYR A 27 22.84 -9.68 -15.00
C TYR A 27 24.34 -9.75 -14.67
N VAL A 28 24.90 -8.66 -14.13
CA VAL A 28 26.32 -8.62 -13.76
C VAL A 28 26.64 -9.63 -12.66
N TYR A 29 25.79 -9.75 -11.65
CA TYR A 29 25.97 -10.74 -10.57
C TYR A 29 25.91 -12.17 -11.11
N GLN A 30 24.95 -12.48 -11.99
CA GLN A 30 24.84 -13.81 -12.58
C GLN A 30 26.05 -14.16 -13.46
N ASN A 31 26.62 -13.21 -14.20
CA ASN A 31 27.85 -13.41 -14.95
C ASN A 31 29.05 -13.67 -14.02
N ALA A 32 29.16 -12.93 -12.91
CA ALA A 32 30.24 -13.16 -11.94
C ALA A 32 30.17 -14.58 -11.34
N ARG A 33 28.97 -15.13 -11.14
CA ARG A 33 28.75 -16.51 -10.66
C ARG A 33 29.26 -17.59 -11.61
N GLU A 34 29.43 -17.29 -12.90
CA GLU A 34 30.02 -18.24 -13.86
C GLU A 34 31.52 -18.44 -13.59
N TYR A 35 32.17 -17.48 -12.94
CA TYR A 35 33.60 -17.51 -12.61
C TYR A 35 33.87 -17.74 -11.12
N ASP A 36 32.89 -17.50 -10.25
CA ASP A 36 32.99 -17.68 -8.80
C ASP A 36 31.81 -18.49 -8.25
N ASN A 37 32.06 -19.78 -8.01
CA ASN A 37 31.08 -20.72 -7.45
C ASN A 37 30.77 -20.48 -5.95
N SER A 38 31.48 -19.58 -5.27
CA SER A 38 31.18 -19.21 -3.88
C SER A 38 29.96 -18.27 -3.78
N LEU A 39 29.60 -17.61 -4.89
CA LEU A 39 28.47 -16.70 -4.96
C LEU A 39 27.13 -17.45 -5.01
N SER A 40 26.23 -17.11 -4.08
CA SER A 40 24.90 -17.74 -3.94
C SER A 40 24.01 -17.48 -5.15
N ARG A 41 23.01 -18.35 -5.37
CA ARG A 41 22.01 -18.13 -6.42
C ARG A 41 21.20 -16.87 -6.13
N ILE A 42 20.79 -16.17 -7.19
CA ILE A 42 19.83 -15.08 -7.09
C ILE A 42 18.48 -15.66 -6.67
N GLU A 43 17.92 -15.16 -5.58
CA GLU A 43 16.57 -15.50 -5.14
C GLU A 43 15.54 -14.63 -5.87
N SER A 44 14.31 -15.13 -5.98
CA SER A 44 13.22 -14.34 -6.57
C SER A 44 12.85 -13.18 -5.64
N ILE A 45 12.49 -12.04 -6.22
CA ILE A 45 11.98 -10.92 -5.44
C ILE A 45 10.64 -11.28 -4.82
N GLU A 46 10.57 -11.18 -3.50
CA GLU A 46 9.38 -11.46 -2.71
C GLU A 46 8.71 -10.20 -2.14
N GLU A 47 9.47 -9.11 -1.95
CA GLU A 47 9.02 -7.86 -1.35
C GLU A 47 9.73 -6.66 -2.00
N LEU A 48 9.19 -5.45 -1.82
CA LEU A 48 9.70 -4.24 -2.48
C LEU A 48 10.05 -3.11 -1.52
N TYR A 49 10.13 -3.35 -0.23
CA TYR A 49 10.48 -2.38 0.80
C TYR A 49 11.99 -2.05 0.79
N PHE A 50 12.53 -1.68 -0.38
CA PHE A 50 13.94 -1.38 -0.61
C PHE A 50 14.32 0.08 -0.36
N GLY A 51 13.34 0.97 -0.25
CA GLY A 51 13.55 2.39 -0.02
C GLY A 51 13.98 2.73 1.42
N PRO A 52 14.13 4.03 1.72
CA PRO A 52 14.57 4.49 3.03
C PRO A 52 13.50 4.27 4.11
N GLU A 53 13.96 4.12 5.35
CA GLU A 53 13.18 4.24 6.57
C GLU A 53 13.67 5.43 7.39
N PHE A 54 12.82 5.93 8.29
CA PHE A 54 13.12 7.09 9.11
C PHE A 54 12.92 6.75 10.58
N THR A 55 13.87 7.17 11.39
CA THR A 55 13.85 6.94 12.83
C THR A 55 12.82 7.83 13.53
N GLU A 56 12.38 7.41 14.71
CA GLU A 56 11.50 8.23 15.56
C GLU A 56 12.12 9.60 15.86
N LYS A 57 13.46 9.68 15.97
CA LYS A 57 14.20 10.91 16.23
C LYS A 57 14.08 11.90 15.06
N GLU A 58 14.28 11.43 13.82
CA GLU A 58 14.15 12.25 12.61
C GLU A 58 12.72 12.79 12.46
N ILE A 59 11.72 11.92 12.66
CA ILE A 59 10.30 12.33 12.61
C ILE A 59 9.98 13.34 13.71
N SER A 60 10.45 13.11 14.94
CA SER A 60 10.24 14.03 16.06
C SER A 60 10.88 15.39 15.82
N MET A 61 12.08 15.43 15.22
CA MET A 61 12.74 16.68 14.84
C MET A 61 11.93 17.46 13.81
N GLU A 62 11.42 16.76 12.79
CA GLU A 62 10.57 17.38 11.77
C GLU A 62 9.30 17.98 12.39
N LEU A 63 8.57 17.20 13.19
CA LEU A 63 7.33 17.61 13.86
C LEU A 63 7.50 18.78 14.84
N LYS A 64 8.71 19.01 15.37
CA LYS A 64 9.03 20.13 16.28
C LYS A 64 9.21 21.46 15.55
N LYS A 65 9.34 21.47 14.23
CA LYS A 65 9.47 22.72 13.45
C LYS A 65 8.25 23.62 13.69
N PRO A 66 8.42 24.96 13.82
CA PRO A 66 7.33 25.88 14.18
C PRO A 66 6.08 25.78 13.29
N LYS A 67 6.26 25.53 11.98
CA LYS A 67 5.15 25.36 11.01
C LYS A 67 4.15 24.26 11.37
N TYR A 68 4.59 23.24 12.12
CA TYR A 68 3.76 22.08 12.47
C TYR A 68 3.12 22.14 13.86
N LYS A 69 3.41 23.18 14.66
CA LYS A 69 2.82 23.35 16.01
C LYS A 69 1.30 23.57 16.01
N LYS A 70 0.71 23.92 14.86
CA LYS A 70 -0.74 24.06 14.68
C LYS A 70 -1.49 22.73 14.67
N TYR A 71 -0.79 21.61 14.45
CA TYR A 71 -1.41 20.29 14.40
C TYR A 71 -1.39 19.58 15.76
N LYS A 72 -2.40 18.74 16.01
CA LYS A 72 -2.42 17.88 17.19
C LYS A 72 -1.55 16.65 16.92
N VAL A 73 -0.46 16.50 17.67
CA VAL A 73 0.48 15.39 17.57
C VAL A 73 0.42 14.55 18.84
N ARG A 74 0.17 13.24 18.70
CA ARG A 74 0.24 12.29 19.82
C ARG A 74 1.10 11.10 19.48
N LYS A 75 1.87 10.61 20.46
CA LYS A 75 2.58 9.33 20.35
C LYS A 75 1.61 8.20 20.71
N VAL A 76 1.56 7.15 19.89
CA VAL A 76 0.63 6.03 20.01
C VAL A 76 1.40 4.72 20.04
N THR A 77 1.24 3.96 21.13
CA THR A 77 1.94 2.68 21.33
C THR A 77 1.45 1.58 20.40
N ALA A 78 0.16 1.57 20.07
CA ALA A 78 -0.47 0.57 19.21
C ALA A 78 -1.04 1.21 17.94
N MET A 79 -0.17 1.83 17.13
CA MET A 79 -0.58 2.60 15.96
C MET A 79 -1.45 1.78 14.99
N GLU A 80 -1.18 0.49 14.81
CA GLU A 80 -1.98 -0.36 13.91
C GLU A 80 -3.45 -0.46 14.36
N LYS A 81 -3.70 -0.54 15.67
CA LYS A 81 -5.06 -0.55 16.23
C LYS A 81 -5.75 0.80 16.07
N GLU A 82 -4.99 1.88 16.25
CA GLU A 82 -5.48 3.24 16.09
C GLU A 82 -5.94 3.51 14.66
N ILE A 83 -5.09 3.19 13.68
CA ILE A 83 -5.42 3.34 12.27
C ILE A 83 -6.62 2.45 11.91
N ALA A 84 -6.65 1.19 12.36
CA ALA A 84 -7.78 0.30 12.15
C ALA A 84 -9.10 0.86 12.68
N SER A 85 -9.09 1.47 13.86
CA SER A 85 -10.26 2.14 14.46
C SER A 85 -10.70 3.36 13.65
N LEU A 86 -9.76 4.21 13.22
CA LEU A 86 -10.08 5.37 12.37
C LEU A 86 -10.73 4.93 11.05
N ILE A 87 -10.14 3.93 10.40
CA ILE A 87 -10.63 3.40 9.12
C ILE A 87 -11.98 2.69 9.29
N SER A 88 -12.21 1.94 10.38
CA SER A 88 -13.53 1.33 10.64
C SER A 88 -14.63 2.38 10.82
N ASN A 89 -14.28 3.55 11.35
CA ASN A 89 -15.14 4.73 11.42
C ASN A 89 -15.14 5.56 10.12
N ARG A 90 -14.78 4.94 8.97
CA ARG A 90 -14.78 5.54 7.63
C ARG A 90 -13.88 6.77 7.47
N LYS A 91 -12.92 6.98 8.36
CA LYS A 91 -11.91 8.04 8.19
C LYS A 91 -10.91 7.67 7.10
N ILE A 92 -10.29 8.69 6.53
CA ILE A 92 -9.16 8.56 5.61
C ILE A 92 -7.88 8.81 6.40
N VAL A 93 -6.94 7.88 6.34
CA VAL A 93 -5.70 7.94 7.10
C VAL A 93 -4.52 7.78 6.15
N ALA A 94 -3.63 8.76 6.13
CA ALA A 94 -2.33 8.59 5.51
C ALA A 94 -1.40 7.80 6.45
N ARG A 95 -0.74 6.78 5.93
CA ARG A 95 0.20 5.90 6.61
C ARG A 95 1.59 6.09 6.01
N PHE A 96 2.53 6.44 6.88
CA PHE A 96 3.96 6.48 6.63
C PHE A 96 4.64 5.56 7.67
N ALA A 97 5.16 4.41 7.23
CA ALA A 97 5.77 3.45 8.14
C ALA A 97 6.85 2.61 7.46
N GLY A 98 7.91 2.25 8.18
CA GLY A 98 9.02 1.42 7.74
C GLY A 98 9.68 1.89 6.45
N ARG A 99 10.41 0.95 5.84
CA ARG A 99 11.08 1.15 4.55
C ARG A 99 10.06 1.41 3.44
N MET A 100 10.31 2.44 2.66
CA MET A 100 9.49 2.79 1.49
C MET A 100 9.50 1.67 0.45
N GLU A 101 8.37 1.49 -0.21
CA GLU A 101 8.21 0.60 -1.35
C GLU A 101 8.94 1.12 -2.60
N TRP A 102 9.55 0.20 -3.35
CA TRP A 102 10.10 0.46 -4.67
C TRP A 102 8.97 0.48 -5.71
N GLY A 103 9.03 1.47 -6.60
CA GLY A 103 8.18 1.54 -7.78
C GLY A 103 6.93 2.40 -7.64
N ALA A 104 6.06 2.33 -8.65
CA ALA A 104 4.94 3.25 -8.83
C ALA A 104 3.69 2.96 -7.95
N ARG A 105 3.74 1.95 -7.06
CA ARG A 105 2.60 1.52 -6.24
C ARG A 105 2.94 1.62 -4.77
N ALA A 106 2.02 2.18 -3.99
CA ALA A 106 2.10 2.07 -2.54
C ALA A 106 1.55 0.72 -2.10
N LEU A 107 2.36 -0.03 -1.36
CA LEU A 107 2.09 -1.37 -0.86
C LEU A 107 2.04 -1.36 0.68
N GLY A 108 1.42 -0.31 1.24
CA GLY A 108 1.11 -0.13 2.65
C GLY A 108 1.93 0.94 3.36
N ASN A 109 3.21 1.11 3.04
CA ASN A 109 4.17 1.92 3.80
C ASN A 109 4.17 3.41 3.46
N ARG A 110 3.75 3.79 2.26
CA ARG A 110 3.48 5.18 1.84
C ARG A 110 2.08 5.30 1.23
N SER A 111 1.06 5.05 2.04
CA SER A 111 -0.31 4.78 1.58
C SER A 111 -1.36 5.70 2.18
N ILE A 112 -2.41 6.01 1.44
CA ILE A 112 -3.66 6.57 1.96
C ILE A 112 -4.67 5.43 2.04
N LEU A 113 -5.24 5.27 3.22
CA LEU A 113 -6.07 4.13 3.59
C LEU A 113 -7.47 4.60 3.98
N THR A 114 -8.49 3.84 3.57
CA THR A 114 -9.87 4.01 4.07
C THR A 114 -10.65 2.70 3.99
N HIS A 115 -11.89 2.72 4.47
CA HIS A 115 -12.73 1.54 4.51
C HIS A 115 -13.03 1.09 3.08
N PRO A 116 -12.93 -0.21 2.74
CA PRO A 116 -13.13 -0.72 1.38
C PRO A 116 -14.60 -0.67 0.90
N GLN A 117 -15.50 -0.08 1.69
CA GLN A 117 -16.91 0.15 1.37
C GLN A 117 -17.28 1.64 1.46
N ASN A 118 -16.31 2.53 1.62
CA ASN A 118 -16.51 3.96 1.75
C ASN A 118 -16.45 4.66 0.40
N LEU A 119 -17.57 4.63 -0.35
CA LEU A 119 -17.68 5.35 -1.62
C LEU A 119 -17.61 6.88 -1.46
N GLU A 120 -18.07 7.40 -0.32
CA GLU A 120 -17.92 8.83 -0.01
C GLU A 120 -16.45 9.18 0.17
N GLY A 121 -15.70 8.38 0.93
CA GLY A 121 -14.24 8.57 1.07
C GLY A 121 -13.47 8.45 -0.24
N VAL A 122 -13.92 7.62 -1.19
CA VAL A 122 -13.36 7.57 -2.56
C VAL A 122 -13.52 8.91 -3.27
N ARG A 123 -14.70 9.54 -3.14
CA ARG A 123 -14.97 10.87 -3.67
C ARG A 123 -14.08 11.91 -2.99
N ASP A 124 -14.00 11.90 -1.66
CA ASP A 124 -13.16 12.84 -0.90
C ASP A 124 -11.68 12.72 -1.28
N ILE A 125 -11.15 11.49 -1.38
CA ILE A 125 -9.77 11.24 -1.82
C ILE A 125 -9.56 11.78 -3.24
N ASN A 126 -10.51 11.56 -4.14
CA ASN A 126 -10.40 12.04 -5.52
C ASN A 126 -10.47 13.56 -5.60
N GLU A 127 -11.41 14.21 -4.93
CA GLU A 127 -11.60 15.67 -5.00
C GLU A 127 -10.50 16.44 -4.25
N GLN A 128 -10.03 15.92 -3.10
CA GLN A 128 -9.17 16.68 -2.20
C GLN A 128 -7.69 16.32 -2.29
N ILE A 129 -7.33 15.25 -3.00
CA ILE A 129 -5.96 14.71 -3.00
C ILE A 129 -5.51 14.29 -4.40
N LYS A 130 -6.32 13.50 -5.10
CA LYS A 130 -5.89 12.80 -6.32
C LYS A 130 -6.23 13.52 -7.61
N SER A 131 -7.27 14.34 -7.62
CA SER A 131 -7.79 15.03 -8.80
C SER A 131 -7.86 14.12 -10.03
N ARG A 132 -8.39 12.89 -9.84
CA ARG A 132 -8.53 11.87 -10.89
C ARG A 132 -9.96 11.86 -11.42
N ASP A 133 -10.11 11.38 -12.65
CA ASP A 133 -11.43 11.14 -13.22
C ASP A 133 -12.24 10.14 -12.38
N PHE A 134 -13.53 10.41 -12.22
CA PHE A 134 -14.44 9.67 -11.34
C PHE A 134 -14.54 8.17 -11.63
N TRP A 135 -14.21 7.74 -12.85
CA TRP A 135 -14.28 6.34 -13.29
C TRP A 135 -13.01 5.55 -12.96
N MET A 136 -11.90 6.20 -12.59
CA MET A 136 -10.66 5.50 -12.28
C MET A 136 -10.79 4.70 -10.99
N PRO A 137 -10.64 3.36 -11.01
CA PRO A 137 -10.75 2.57 -9.81
C PRO A 137 -9.56 2.78 -8.87
N PHE A 138 -9.82 2.58 -7.58
CA PHE A 138 -8.80 2.38 -6.56
C PHE A 138 -8.37 0.90 -6.48
N ALA A 139 -7.48 0.61 -5.54
CA ALA A 139 -7.00 -0.74 -5.26
C ALA A 139 -7.24 -1.08 -3.79
N CYS A 140 -7.08 -2.36 -3.44
CA CYS A 140 -7.18 -2.81 -2.06
C CYS A 140 -5.95 -3.58 -1.62
N SER A 141 -5.70 -3.58 -0.33
CA SER A 141 -4.78 -4.52 0.31
C SER A 141 -5.61 -5.55 1.07
N ILE A 142 -5.36 -6.84 0.84
CA ILE A 142 -6.10 -7.96 1.41
C ILE A 142 -5.10 -8.85 2.16
N LEU A 143 -5.48 -9.32 3.35
CA LEU A 143 -4.70 -10.34 4.05
C LEU A 143 -4.55 -11.59 3.16
N SER A 144 -3.34 -12.14 3.08
CA SER A 144 -3.05 -13.32 2.24
C SER A 144 -4.03 -14.47 2.48
N GLU A 145 -4.31 -14.78 3.74
CA GLU A 145 -5.23 -15.83 4.19
C GLU A 145 -6.71 -15.54 3.91
N LYS A 146 -7.03 -14.34 3.38
CA LYS A 146 -8.40 -13.91 3.02
C LYS A 146 -8.57 -13.67 1.52
N MET A 147 -7.54 -13.86 0.70
CA MET A 147 -7.61 -13.64 -0.76
C MET A 147 -8.77 -14.43 -1.39
N ASP A 148 -8.84 -15.73 -1.13
CA ASP A 148 -9.89 -16.62 -1.67
C ASP A 148 -11.31 -16.29 -1.19
N LYS A 149 -11.43 -15.53 -0.10
CA LYS A 149 -12.75 -15.08 0.42
C LYS A 149 -13.39 -14.06 -0.52
N TYR A 150 -12.60 -13.26 -1.23
CA TYR A 150 -13.10 -12.14 -2.04
C TYR A 150 -12.81 -12.28 -3.55
N ILE A 151 -11.75 -13.00 -3.92
CA ILE A 151 -11.18 -13.00 -5.27
C ILE A 151 -11.29 -14.38 -5.92
N ILE A 152 -11.56 -14.40 -7.22
CA ILE A 152 -11.56 -15.59 -8.07
C ILE A 152 -10.15 -15.79 -8.63
N ASN A 153 -9.39 -16.72 -8.04
CA ASN A 153 -8.01 -17.02 -8.44
C ASN A 153 -7.74 -18.54 -8.51
N PRO A 154 -8.30 -19.27 -9.50
CA PRO A 154 -8.23 -20.73 -9.56
C PRO A 154 -6.79 -21.26 -9.69
N LYS A 155 -5.88 -20.48 -10.29
CA LYS A 155 -4.48 -20.84 -10.51
C LYS A 155 -3.53 -20.39 -9.40
N LYS A 156 -4.05 -19.74 -8.33
CA LYS A 156 -3.26 -19.26 -7.19
C LYS A 156 -2.06 -18.40 -7.60
N VAL A 157 -2.25 -17.57 -8.62
CA VAL A 157 -1.21 -16.61 -9.05
C VAL A 157 -1.12 -15.51 -8.01
N ALA A 158 0.09 -15.21 -7.54
CA ALA A 158 0.29 -14.29 -6.42
C ALA A 158 -0.15 -12.85 -6.77
N GLY A 159 -0.90 -12.23 -5.85
CA GLY A 159 -1.45 -10.88 -6.01
C GLY A 159 -0.65 -9.80 -5.28
N GLN A 160 0.65 -9.99 -5.07
CA GLN A 160 1.43 -9.25 -4.06
C GLN A 160 1.62 -7.76 -4.35
N TYR A 161 1.63 -7.36 -5.63
CA TYR A 161 2.21 -6.06 -6.01
C TYR A 161 1.22 -5.08 -6.65
N MET A 162 -0.09 -5.33 -6.57
CA MET A 162 -1.10 -4.55 -7.30
C MET A 162 -0.78 -4.44 -8.80
N ILE A 163 -0.26 -5.49 -9.43
CA ILE A 163 0.09 -5.49 -10.85
C ILE A 163 -0.87 -6.33 -11.70
N LEU A 164 -1.54 -7.30 -11.09
CA LEU A 164 -2.51 -8.18 -11.73
C LEU A 164 -3.93 -7.81 -11.31
N ALA A 165 -4.85 -7.81 -12.27
CA ALA A 165 -6.28 -7.72 -12.02
C ALA A 165 -6.91 -9.11 -11.91
N TYR A 166 -7.94 -9.21 -11.09
CA TYR A 166 -8.70 -10.43 -10.83
C TYR A 166 -10.19 -10.10 -10.76
N ASP A 167 -11.02 -11.09 -11.06
CA ASP A 167 -12.46 -10.98 -10.80
C ASP A 167 -12.74 -11.16 -9.31
N THR A 168 -13.74 -10.44 -8.82
CA THR A 168 -14.27 -10.67 -7.47
C THR A 168 -15.43 -11.66 -7.50
N ASN A 169 -15.62 -12.38 -6.39
CA ASN A 169 -16.86 -13.11 -6.15
C ASN A 169 -17.93 -12.15 -5.57
N LYS A 170 -19.17 -12.63 -5.35
CA LYS A 170 -20.28 -11.83 -4.81
C LYS A 170 -19.92 -11.10 -3.51
N LEU A 171 -19.21 -11.77 -2.59
CA LEU A 171 -18.81 -11.18 -1.32
C LEU A 171 -17.73 -10.11 -1.51
N GLY A 172 -16.78 -10.35 -2.42
CA GLY A 172 -15.78 -9.36 -2.83
C GLY A 172 -16.42 -8.10 -3.41
N ALA A 173 -17.37 -8.25 -4.33
CA ALA A 173 -18.11 -7.14 -4.91
C ALA A 173 -18.85 -6.30 -3.85
N GLU A 174 -19.42 -6.94 -2.82
CA GLU A 174 -20.10 -6.25 -1.71
C GLU A 174 -19.12 -5.56 -0.75
N LYS A 175 -18.12 -6.31 -0.25
CA LYS A 175 -17.21 -5.87 0.82
C LYS A 175 -16.08 -4.97 0.35
N LEU A 176 -15.75 -5.01 -0.94
CA LEU A 176 -14.65 -4.24 -1.54
C LEU A 176 -15.13 -3.15 -2.48
N ARG A 177 -16.44 -2.84 -2.50
CA ARG A 177 -17.08 -1.94 -3.47
C ARG A 177 -16.35 -0.62 -3.72
N ALA A 178 -15.63 -0.04 -2.76
CA ALA A 178 -14.91 1.22 -2.95
C ALA A 178 -13.52 1.06 -3.58
N ALA A 179 -12.99 -0.16 -3.62
CA ALA A 179 -11.64 -0.49 -4.03
C ALA A 179 -11.58 -1.40 -5.28
N ILE A 180 -12.70 -1.51 -6.01
CA ILE A 180 -12.85 -2.31 -7.22
C ILE A 180 -13.43 -1.45 -8.34
N HIS A 181 -13.35 -1.94 -9.57
CA HIS A 181 -13.99 -1.29 -10.70
C HIS A 181 -15.52 -1.43 -10.63
N GLN A 182 -16.25 -0.33 -10.84
CA GLN A 182 -17.70 -0.30 -10.57
C GLN A 182 -18.54 -0.98 -11.65
N TYR A 183 -17.99 -1.19 -12.85
CA TYR A 183 -18.71 -1.77 -13.97
C TYR A 183 -18.59 -3.29 -14.00
N ASP A 184 -17.37 -3.83 -13.90
CA ASP A 184 -17.08 -5.27 -14.03
C ASP A 184 -16.67 -5.93 -12.71
N PHE A 185 -16.58 -5.18 -11.61
CA PHE A 185 -16.16 -5.66 -10.29
C PHE A 185 -14.76 -6.30 -10.25
N SER A 186 -13.92 -6.00 -11.24
CA SER A 186 -12.52 -6.40 -11.22
C SER A 186 -11.74 -5.65 -10.14
N VAL A 187 -10.74 -6.31 -9.57
CA VAL A 187 -9.91 -5.78 -8.49
C VAL A 187 -8.44 -5.99 -8.78
N ARG A 188 -7.62 -5.02 -8.39
CA ARG A 188 -6.15 -5.11 -8.43
C ARG A 188 -5.60 -5.11 -7.01
N PRO A 189 -5.53 -6.28 -6.35
CA PRO A 189 -5.20 -6.38 -4.94
C PRO A 189 -3.69 -6.25 -4.71
N GLN A 190 -3.34 -5.87 -3.49
CA GLN A 190 -2.09 -6.25 -2.84
C GLN A 190 -2.40 -7.39 -1.88
N GLU A 191 -1.76 -8.54 -2.09
CA GLU A 191 -1.74 -9.64 -1.14
C GLU A 191 -0.75 -9.34 -0.01
N VAL A 192 -1.26 -9.13 1.19
CA VAL A 192 -0.47 -8.72 2.36
C VAL A 192 -0.08 -9.94 3.18
N MET A 193 1.20 -10.29 3.12
CA MET A 193 1.77 -11.40 3.89
C MET A 193 2.48 -10.89 5.14
N LYS A 194 2.22 -11.55 6.28
CA LYS A 194 2.82 -11.20 7.58
C LYS A 194 4.36 -11.24 7.57
N LYS A 195 4.95 -12.13 6.76
CA LYS A 195 6.42 -12.27 6.59
C LYS A 195 7.07 -10.96 6.11
N TYR A 196 6.43 -10.25 5.17
CA TYR A 196 7.03 -9.08 4.51
C TYR A 196 6.65 -7.76 5.18
N ASN A 197 5.43 -7.65 5.70
CA ASN A 197 4.99 -6.43 6.39
C ASN A 197 4.11 -6.75 7.60
N PRO A 198 4.72 -7.16 8.73
CA PRO A 198 3.97 -7.59 9.91
C PRO A 198 3.12 -6.47 10.51
N ARG A 199 3.56 -5.21 10.39
CA ARG A 199 2.79 -4.05 10.89
C ARG A 199 1.56 -3.77 10.03
N TYR A 200 1.69 -3.82 8.71
CA TYR A 200 0.55 -3.61 7.82
C TYR A 200 -0.43 -4.79 7.88
N HIS A 201 0.07 -6.03 7.95
CA HIS A 201 -0.75 -7.22 8.20
C HIS A 201 -1.53 -7.09 9.52
N LYS A 202 -0.87 -6.66 10.60
CA LYS A 202 -1.52 -6.43 11.90
C LYS A 202 -2.59 -5.35 11.82
N LEU A 203 -2.35 -4.24 11.13
CA LEU A 203 -3.36 -3.19 10.92
C LEU A 203 -4.62 -3.75 10.28
N ILE A 204 -4.48 -4.47 9.17
CA ILE A 204 -5.64 -5.04 8.46
C ILE A 204 -6.32 -6.13 9.32
N SER A 205 -5.55 -6.90 10.09
CA SER A 205 -6.09 -7.89 11.04
C SER A 205 -6.91 -7.23 12.16
N GLU A 206 -6.45 -6.12 12.72
CA GLU A 206 -7.22 -5.36 13.73
C GLU A 206 -8.47 -4.73 13.10
N PHE A 207 -8.38 -4.26 11.86
CA PHE A 207 -9.54 -3.79 11.10
C PHE A 207 -10.56 -4.92 10.82
N GLU A 208 -10.09 -6.13 10.50
CA GLU A 208 -10.95 -7.30 10.31
C GLU A 208 -11.72 -7.63 11.59
N LYS A 209 -11.10 -7.53 12.77
CA LYS A 209 -11.78 -7.76 14.06
C LYS A 209 -12.94 -6.78 14.28
N LEU A 210 -12.80 -5.54 13.80
CA LEU A 210 -13.80 -4.49 13.98
C LEU A 210 -14.94 -4.57 12.94
N THR A 211 -14.66 -5.07 11.74
CA THR A 211 -15.58 -4.94 10.59
C THR A 211 -15.98 -6.27 9.94
N GLY A 212 -15.32 -7.36 10.28
CA GLY A 212 -15.42 -8.65 9.59
C GLY A 212 -14.75 -8.69 8.21
N THR A 213 -14.09 -7.60 7.79
CA THR A 213 -13.49 -7.46 6.45
C THR A 213 -11.96 -7.45 6.54
N GLY A 214 -11.34 -8.52 6.04
CA GLY A 214 -9.87 -8.70 5.97
C GLY A 214 -9.19 -7.94 4.82
N ALA A 215 -9.63 -6.72 4.52
CA ALA A 215 -9.12 -5.89 3.45
C ALA A 215 -9.32 -4.40 3.74
N VAL A 216 -8.47 -3.55 3.17
CA VAL A 216 -8.61 -2.09 3.21
C VAL A 216 -8.44 -1.48 1.82
N LEU A 217 -9.07 -0.34 1.56
CA LEU A 217 -8.74 0.45 0.37
C LEU A 217 -7.33 1.01 0.55
N ASN A 218 -6.50 0.90 -0.47
CA ASN A 218 -5.15 1.45 -0.47
C ASN A 218 -4.90 2.21 -1.78
N THR A 219 -4.42 3.44 -1.65
CA THR A 219 -3.89 4.24 -2.74
C THR A 219 -2.57 4.89 -2.35
N SER A 220 -1.79 5.32 -3.33
CA SER A 220 -0.52 6.01 -3.08
C SER A 220 -0.65 7.26 -2.22
N PHE A 221 0.33 7.54 -1.37
CA PHE A 221 0.39 8.77 -0.59
C PHE A 221 1.17 9.84 -1.35
N ASN A 222 0.44 10.68 -2.09
CA ASN A 222 0.95 11.79 -2.90
C ASN A 222 -0.22 12.68 -3.35
N LEU A 223 0.09 13.93 -3.71
CA LEU A 223 -0.82 14.79 -4.47
C LEU A 223 -0.82 14.41 -5.95
N HIS A 224 -1.86 14.84 -6.68
CA HIS A 224 -1.87 14.74 -8.14
C HIS A 224 -0.62 15.39 -8.76
N GLY A 225 0.06 14.69 -9.67
CA GLY A 225 1.28 15.19 -10.32
C GLY A 225 2.57 15.08 -9.49
N TYR A 226 2.50 14.68 -8.22
CA TYR A 226 3.67 14.50 -7.35
C TYR A 226 4.06 13.02 -7.21
N PRO A 227 5.34 12.70 -6.94
CA PRO A 227 5.76 11.35 -6.59
C PRO A 227 5.19 10.89 -5.23
N ILE A 228 5.23 9.58 -4.98
CA ILE A 228 4.95 9.02 -3.65
C ILE A 228 5.89 9.65 -2.62
N VAL A 229 5.35 10.07 -1.47
CA VAL A 229 6.15 10.71 -0.42
C VAL A 229 7.28 9.80 0.04
N CYS A 230 8.49 10.35 0.11
CA CYS A 230 9.68 9.60 0.52
C CYS A 230 9.99 9.87 1.99
N SER A 231 10.13 11.14 2.36
CA SER A 231 10.57 11.62 3.67
C SER A 231 9.42 12.09 4.58
N PRO A 232 9.67 12.27 5.90
CA PRO A 232 8.69 12.86 6.81
C PRO A 232 8.27 14.28 6.40
N GLU A 233 9.19 15.06 5.82
CA GLU A 233 8.88 16.39 5.28
C GLU A 233 7.91 16.29 4.09
N ASP A 234 8.13 15.37 3.16
CA ASP A 234 7.21 15.13 2.03
C ASP A 234 5.82 14.71 2.53
N ALA A 235 5.76 13.82 3.52
CA ALA A 235 4.50 13.36 4.11
C ALA A 235 3.71 14.50 4.76
N LEU A 236 4.41 15.37 5.51
CA LEU A 236 3.80 16.54 6.13
C LEU A 236 3.40 17.61 5.11
N TYR A 237 4.18 17.77 4.04
CA TYR A 237 3.83 18.64 2.93
C TYR A 237 2.52 18.21 2.26
N VAL A 238 2.39 16.92 1.90
CA VAL A 238 1.15 16.40 1.31
C VAL A 238 -0.01 16.50 2.31
N PHE A 239 0.22 16.22 3.58
CA PHE A 239 -0.81 16.35 4.62
C PHE A 239 -1.33 17.80 4.75
N GLU A 240 -0.44 18.79 4.71
CA GLU A 240 -0.82 20.20 4.76
C GLU A 240 -1.56 20.67 3.51
N ASN A 241 -1.15 20.20 2.33
CA ASN A 241 -1.66 20.62 1.03
C ASN A 241 -2.77 19.70 0.47
N SER A 242 -3.46 18.96 1.34
CA SER A 242 -4.59 18.10 0.98
C SER A 242 -5.72 18.18 2.01
N GLY A 243 -6.85 17.55 1.70
CA GLY A 243 -7.97 17.40 2.65
C GLY A 243 -7.76 16.35 3.75
N LEU A 244 -6.58 15.72 3.84
CA LEU A 244 -6.32 14.69 4.87
C LEU A 244 -6.51 15.24 6.29
N GLU A 245 -7.30 14.52 7.10
CA GLU A 245 -7.50 14.81 8.53
C GLU A 245 -6.50 14.09 9.44
N TYR A 246 -6.04 12.90 9.05
CA TYR A 246 -5.18 12.04 9.86
C TYR A 246 -3.95 11.57 9.10
N LEU A 247 -2.78 11.72 9.73
CA LEU A 247 -1.50 11.20 9.25
C LEU A 247 -0.82 10.41 10.37
N ALA A 248 -0.61 9.12 10.15
CA ALA A 248 0.23 8.27 10.97
C ALA A 248 1.66 8.27 10.42
N LEU A 249 2.57 8.98 11.10
CA LEU A 249 4.02 8.99 10.87
C LEU A 249 4.68 8.08 11.90
N GLU A 250 4.96 6.84 11.51
CA GLU A 250 5.43 5.81 12.43
C GLU A 250 4.50 5.65 13.64
N ASN A 251 4.95 6.08 14.83
CA ASN A 251 4.20 6.02 16.07
C ASN A 251 3.63 7.39 16.48
N PHE A 252 3.68 8.39 15.60
CA PHE A 252 3.05 9.69 15.81
C PHE A 252 1.79 9.82 14.97
N LEU A 253 0.65 10.06 15.61
CA LEU A 253 -0.55 10.46 14.90
C LEU A 253 -0.65 11.99 14.90
N VAL A 254 -0.67 12.56 13.70
CA VAL A 254 -0.89 13.97 13.42
C VAL A 254 -2.33 14.14 12.95
N SER A 255 -3.02 15.16 13.48
CA SER A 255 -4.39 15.51 13.10
C SER A 255 -4.61 17.01 13.01
N LYS A 256 -5.51 17.42 12.12
CA LYS A 256 -5.98 18.80 11.96
C LYS A 256 -7.03 19.17 13.02
#